data_AF-A0A2V3WSX2-F1
#
_entry.id   AF-A0A2V3WSX2-F1
#
_cell.length_a   1.000
_cell.length_b   1.000
_cell.length_c   1.000
_cell.angle_alpha   90.00
_cell.angle_beta   90.00
_cell.angle_gamma   90.00
#
_symmetry.space_group_name_H-M   'P 1'
#
loop_
_entity.id
_entity.type
_entity.pdbx_description
1 polymer ?
#
loop_
_entity_poly.entity_id
_entity_poly.type
_entity_poly.pdbx_seq_one_letter_code
_entity_poly.pdbx_strand_id
1 'polypeptide(L)'
;MQETGMSKKQGDLKDGLFTNVMRALFMILLSIFLYLVYVSFNDPIEALYINSFVFIIMTISVIGLILFIITQITKVIASKPFGLLIMSFVNTALIFFFIYQLFAPYFYSTETLEQTGINAIKTYYQLSDDKLSEDQREKMLTTTFTNNTAFSMMQRENYPNTKLQKIDIQTIEREYYLYYLTASIEIEEDSSTKNQLYQFEFKSESGRFKINGIKALDNN
;
A
#
# COMPACT_ATOMS: atom_id res chain seq x y z
N MET A 1 24.15 43.38 39.01
CA MET A 1 23.05 42.81 38.19
C MET A 1 23.59 42.50 36.80
N GLN A 2 24.06 41.27 36.58
CA GLN A 2 24.47 40.73 35.28
C GLN A 2 24.01 39.27 35.23
N GLU A 3 22.75 39.04 34.86
CA GLU A 3 22.20 37.68 34.64
C GLU A 3 21.31 37.59 33.38
N THR A 4 21.51 38.47 32.40
CA THR A 4 20.70 38.48 31.16
C THR A 4 21.42 37.95 29.92
N GLY A 5 22.68 37.49 30.05
CA GLY A 5 23.50 37.06 28.90
C GLY A 5 23.44 35.56 28.56
N MET A 6 23.21 34.67 29.54
CA MET A 6 23.22 33.22 29.30
C MET A 6 21.90 32.67 28.75
N SER A 7 20.76 33.27 29.08
CA SER A 7 19.44 32.80 28.62
C SER A 7 19.22 33.02 27.11
N LYS A 8 19.82 34.04 26.51
CA LYS A 8 19.60 34.40 25.09
C LYS A 8 20.35 33.45 24.14
N LYS A 9 21.59 33.09 24.49
CA LYS A 9 22.45 32.18 23.71
C LYS A 9 21.91 30.75 23.66
N GLN A 10 21.22 30.31 24.72
CA GLN A 10 20.56 29.01 24.79
C GLN A 10 19.26 28.95 23.97
N GLY A 11 18.56 30.08 23.80
CA GLY A 11 17.37 30.21 22.94
C GLY A 11 17.72 30.10 21.46
N ASP A 12 18.69 30.89 20.99
CA ASP A 12 19.11 30.88 19.57
C ASP A 12 19.65 29.51 19.11
N LEU A 13 20.33 28.77 20.01
CA LEU A 13 20.81 27.42 19.75
C LEU A 13 19.66 26.40 19.61
N LYS A 14 18.60 26.53 20.43
CA LYS A 14 17.42 25.66 20.35
C LYS A 14 16.59 25.95 19.10
N ASP A 15 16.44 27.21 18.74
CA ASP A 15 15.69 27.63 17.55
C ASP A 15 16.39 27.20 16.25
N GLY A 16 17.73 27.28 16.22
CA GLY A 16 18.55 26.75 15.13
C GLY A 16 18.48 25.23 15.00
N LEU A 17 18.53 24.50 16.13
CA LEU A 17 18.40 23.04 16.15
C LEU A 17 17.02 22.57 15.66
N PHE A 18 15.94 23.18 16.16
CA PHE A 18 14.57 22.85 15.77
C PHE A 18 14.35 23.03 14.26
N THR A 19 14.80 24.16 13.72
CA THR A 19 14.71 24.46 12.28
C THR A 19 15.45 23.42 11.44
N ASN A 20 16.64 22.99 11.86
CA ASN A 20 17.41 21.97 11.16
C ASN A 20 16.74 20.59 11.21
N VAL A 21 16.18 20.21 12.37
CA VAL A 21 15.43 18.94 12.53
C VAL A 21 14.20 18.93 11.62
N MET A 22 13.41 20.00 11.62
CA MET A 22 12.21 20.10 10.79
C MET A 22 12.53 19.99 9.30
N ARG A 23 13.62 20.64 8.86
CA ARG A 23 14.09 20.56 7.49
C ARG A 23 14.59 19.15 7.12
N ALA A 24 15.33 18.49 8.02
CA ALA A 24 15.80 17.13 7.80
C ALA A 24 14.63 16.15 7.68
N LEU A 25 13.65 16.22 8.60
CA LEU A 25 12.43 15.43 8.55
C LEU A 25 11.66 15.65 7.25
N PHE A 26 11.54 16.91 6.80
CA PHE A 26 10.90 17.24 5.54
C PHE A 26 11.58 16.58 4.35
N MET A 27 12.91 16.69 4.26
CA MET A 27 13.64 16.06 3.17
C MET A 27 13.50 14.53 3.19
N ILE A 28 13.58 13.90 4.38
CA ILE A 28 13.48 12.44 4.52
C ILE A 28 12.08 11.95 4.16
N LEU A 29 11.04 12.51 4.79
CA LEU A 29 9.65 12.09 4.58
C LEU A 29 9.23 12.32 3.12
N LEU A 30 9.59 13.46 2.53
CA LEU A 30 9.27 13.76 1.14
C LEU A 30 10.04 12.85 0.17
N SER A 31 11.29 12.46 0.50
CA SER A 31 12.06 11.49 -0.31
C SER A 31 11.38 10.14 -0.33
N ILE A 32 11.01 9.62 0.84
CA ILE A 32 10.31 8.34 0.97
C ILE A 32 8.98 8.42 0.23
N PHE A 33 8.23 9.51 0.40
CA PHE A 33 6.94 9.70 -0.27
C PHE A 33 7.07 9.73 -1.80
N LEU A 34 7.98 10.54 -2.36
CA LEU A 34 8.17 10.63 -3.80
C LEU A 34 8.69 9.31 -4.40
N TYR A 35 9.53 8.58 -3.65
CA TYR A 35 9.97 7.24 -4.05
C TYR A 35 8.80 6.25 -4.08
N LEU A 36 7.95 6.24 -3.06
CA LEU A 36 6.76 5.38 -3.05
C LEU A 36 5.79 5.73 -4.18
N VAL A 37 5.57 7.02 -4.43
CA VAL A 37 4.78 7.48 -5.59
C VAL A 37 5.38 6.94 -6.89
N TYR A 38 6.70 7.03 -7.07
CA TYR A 38 7.38 6.48 -8.24
C TYR A 38 7.18 4.97 -8.39
N VAL A 39 7.31 4.20 -7.30
CA VAL A 39 7.08 2.74 -7.31
C VAL A 39 5.61 2.43 -7.64
N SER A 40 4.65 3.13 -7.03
CA SER A 40 3.22 2.91 -7.27
C SER A 40 2.73 3.26 -8.67
N PHE A 41 3.39 4.20 -9.37
CA PHE A 41 3.03 4.54 -10.75
C PHE A 41 3.71 3.68 -11.81
N ASN A 42 4.79 2.97 -11.45
CA ASN A 42 5.60 2.23 -12.39
C ASN A 42 5.63 0.73 -12.09
N ASP A 43 4.45 0.12 -11.92
CA ASP A 43 4.27 -1.34 -11.98
C ASP A 43 5.05 -2.03 -13.13
N PRO A 44 5.29 -1.41 -14.32
CA PRO A 44 6.05 -2.05 -15.42
C PRO A 44 7.58 -2.08 -15.24
N ILE A 45 8.15 -1.67 -14.10
CA ILE A 45 9.60 -1.82 -13.88
C ILE A 45 10.01 -3.31 -13.92
N GLU A 46 9.06 -4.24 -13.78
CA GLU A 46 9.24 -5.68 -13.98
C GLU A 46 9.88 -6.05 -15.35
N ALA A 47 9.61 -5.28 -16.41
CA ALA A 47 10.26 -5.50 -17.73
C ALA A 47 11.76 -5.16 -17.74
N LEU A 48 12.23 -4.27 -16.84
CA LEU A 48 13.63 -3.87 -16.74
C LEU A 48 14.47 -4.84 -15.90
N TYR A 49 13.85 -5.77 -15.14
CA TYR A 49 14.58 -6.75 -14.34
C TYR A 49 15.35 -7.77 -15.19
N ILE A 50 14.96 -7.96 -16.45
CA ILE A 50 15.69 -8.81 -17.41
C ILE A 50 17.13 -8.31 -17.59
N ASN A 51 17.39 -7.02 -17.38
CA ASN A 51 18.73 -6.44 -17.38
C ASN A 51 19.01 -5.68 -16.08
N SER A 52 19.51 -6.40 -15.07
CA SER A 52 19.80 -5.85 -13.74
C SER A 52 20.72 -4.62 -13.76
N PHE A 53 21.60 -4.49 -14.76
CA PHE A 53 22.46 -3.31 -14.91
C PHE A 53 21.67 -2.06 -15.30
N VAL A 54 20.76 -2.18 -16.27
CA VAL A 54 19.88 -1.07 -16.68
C VAL A 54 18.96 -0.65 -15.53
N PHE A 55 18.42 -1.63 -14.80
CA PHE A 55 17.61 -1.38 -13.61
C PHE A 55 18.38 -0.56 -12.56
N ILE A 56 19.62 -0.95 -12.21
CA ILE A 56 20.44 -0.22 -11.22
C ILE A 56 20.68 1.23 -11.65
N ILE A 57 21.05 1.47 -12.92
CA ILE A 57 21.29 2.82 -13.43
C ILE A 57 20.01 3.67 -13.37
N MET A 58 18.87 3.11 -13.79
CA MET A 58 17.57 3.78 -13.70
C MET A 58 17.23 4.12 -12.24
N THR A 59 17.36 3.18 -11.32
CA THR A 59 17.07 3.41 -9.89
C THR A 59 17.95 4.52 -9.31
N ILE A 60 19.27 4.49 -9.56
CA ILE A 60 20.18 5.54 -9.09
C ILE A 60 19.80 6.90 -9.69
N SER A 61 19.44 6.93 -10.98
CA SER A 61 19.03 8.16 -11.66
C SER A 61 17.75 8.75 -11.08
N VAL A 62 16.77 7.90 -10.77
CA VAL A 62 15.51 8.30 -10.13
C VAL A 62 15.75 8.82 -8.71
N ILE A 63 16.57 8.14 -7.91
CA ILE A 63 16.94 8.61 -6.57
C ILE A 63 17.64 9.97 -6.66
N GLY A 64 18.60 10.12 -7.58
CA GLY A 64 19.28 11.39 -7.82
C GLY A 64 18.32 12.52 -8.21
N LEU A 65 17.36 12.23 -9.09
CA LEU A 65 16.32 13.17 -9.51
C LEU A 65 15.42 13.58 -8.33
N ILE A 66 14.96 12.62 -7.51
CA ILE A 66 14.15 12.89 -6.32
C ILE A 66 14.91 13.80 -5.35
N LEU A 67 16.18 13.48 -5.04
CA LEU A 67 17.01 14.30 -4.14
C LEU A 67 17.24 15.71 -4.70
N PHE A 68 17.45 15.83 -6.01
CA PHE A 68 17.56 17.14 -6.68
C PHE A 68 16.26 17.95 -6.52
N ILE A 69 15.12 17.36 -6.85
CA ILE A 69 13.80 18.00 -6.74
C ILE A 69 13.55 18.47 -5.31
N ILE A 70 13.78 17.60 -4.31
CA ILE A 70 13.56 17.94 -2.89
C ILE A 70 14.46 19.07 -2.43
N THR A 71 15.72 19.08 -2.89
CA THR A 71 16.65 20.17 -2.58
C THR A 71 16.13 21.50 -3.12
N GLN A 72 15.59 21.52 -4.35
CA GLN A 72 14.99 22.72 -4.94
C GLN A 72 13.73 23.15 -4.18
N ILE A 73 12.80 22.23 -3.92
CA ILE A 73 11.57 22.50 -3.16
C ILE A 73 11.93 23.08 -1.78
N THR A 74 12.88 22.47 -1.08
CA THR A 74 13.31 22.91 0.25
C THR A 74 13.89 24.32 0.20
N LYS A 75 14.72 24.64 -0.80
CA LYS A 75 15.27 26.00 -0.99
C LYS A 75 14.16 27.02 -1.25
N VAL A 76 13.21 26.70 -2.12
CA VAL A 76 12.08 27.58 -2.47
C VAL A 76 11.17 27.83 -1.26
N ILE A 77 10.88 26.80 -0.46
CA ILE A 77 10.05 26.94 0.74
C ILE A 77 10.80 27.74 1.81
N ALA A 78 12.09 27.46 2.02
CA ALA A 78 12.91 28.16 3.02
C ALA A 78 13.07 29.66 2.75
N SER A 79 12.96 30.11 1.50
CA SER A 79 13.02 31.53 1.16
C SER A 79 11.70 32.28 1.40
N LYS A 80 10.63 31.60 1.84
CA LYS A 80 9.33 32.21 2.11
C LYS A 80 9.18 32.56 3.59
N PRO A 81 8.43 33.63 3.94
CA PRO A 81 8.26 34.08 5.32
C PRO A 81 7.62 33.03 6.25
N PHE A 82 6.83 32.10 5.70
CA PHE A 82 6.19 31.00 6.44
C PHE A 82 6.79 29.64 6.10
N GLY A 83 8.02 29.58 5.57
CA GLY A 83 8.64 28.35 5.09
C GLY A 83 8.66 27.23 6.12
N LEU A 84 8.99 27.55 7.37
CA LEU A 84 9.02 26.57 8.46
C LEU A 84 7.62 26.03 8.78
N LEU A 85 6.58 26.88 8.80
CA LEU A 85 5.19 26.42 9.01
C LEU A 85 4.72 25.51 7.87
N ILE A 86 5.09 25.82 6.62
CA ILE A 86 4.77 24.97 5.46
C ILE A 86 5.45 23.62 5.62
N MET A 87 6.75 23.58 5.96
CA MET A 87 7.46 22.31 6.19
C MET A 87 6.83 21.50 7.33
N SER A 88 6.47 22.14 8.44
CA SER A 88 5.76 21.49 9.55
C SER A 88 4.44 20.88 9.11
N PHE A 89 3.63 21.62 8.35
CA PHE A 89 2.35 21.14 7.86
C PHE A 89 2.51 19.94 6.93
N VAL A 90 3.46 20.01 5.98
CA VAL A 90 3.75 18.90 5.07
C VAL A 90 4.28 17.69 5.83
N ASN A 91 5.16 17.86 6.81
CA ASN A 91 5.64 16.75 7.63
C ASN A 91 4.50 16.05 8.35
N THR A 92 3.61 16.81 8.97
CA THR A 92 2.42 16.27 9.64
C THR A 92 1.54 15.51 8.65
N ALA A 93 1.26 16.08 7.47
CA ALA A 93 0.49 15.41 6.44
C ALA A 93 1.15 14.11 5.95
N LEU A 94 2.46 14.11 5.75
CA LEU A 94 3.23 12.92 5.35
C LEU A 94 3.24 11.85 6.46
N ILE A 95 3.38 12.25 7.73
CA ILE A 95 3.29 11.32 8.87
C ILE A 95 1.90 10.66 8.90
N PHE A 96 0.82 11.45 8.78
CA PHE A 96 -0.53 10.89 8.70
C PHE A 96 -0.72 9.99 7.50
N PHE A 97 -0.17 10.36 6.35
CA PHE A 97 -0.16 9.50 5.17
C PHE A 97 0.51 8.16 5.47
N PHE A 98 1.71 8.15 6.07
CA PHE A 98 2.41 6.90 6.40
C PHE A 98 1.69 6.07 7.46
N ILE A 99 1.17 6.70 8.52
CA ILE A 99 0.35 6.01 9.51
C ILE A 99 -0.86 5.35 8.84
N TYR A 100 -1.54 6.07 7.95
CA TYR A 100 -2.66 5.51 7.21
C TYR A 100 -2.23 4.34 6.33
N GLN A 101 -1.13 4.45 5.58
CA GLN A 101 -0.64 3.34 4.75
C GLN A 101 -0.26 2.10 5.57
N LEU A 102 0.34 2.29 6.75
CA LEU A 102 0.82 1.20 7.60
C LEU A 102 -0.26 0.56 8.47
N PHE A 103 -1.35 1.29 8.74
CA PHE A 103 -2.42 0.84 9.62
C PHE A 103 -3.81 0.96 8.97
N ALA A 104 -3.88 0.97 7.64
CA ALA A 104 -5.12 1.12 6.88
C ALA A 104 -6.25 0.23 7.43
N PRO A 105 -6.05 -1.09 7.70
CA PRO A 105 -7.11 -1.95 8.24
C PRO A 105 -7.74 -1.49 9.56
N TYR A 106 -7.00 -0.73 10.37
CA TYR A 106 -7.48 -0.24 11.68
C TYR A 106 -8.37 1.01 11.56
N PHE A 107 -8.37 1.68 10.41
CA PHE A 107 -9.26 2.81 10.13
C PHE A 107 -10.65 2.39 9.65
N TYR A 108 -10.89 1.09 9.42
CA TYR A 108 -12.16 0.55 8.93
C TYR A 108 -12.83 -0.36 9.96
N SER A 109 -14.16 -0.28 10.04
CA SER A 109 -14.95 -1.17 10.88
C SER A 109 -14.85 -2.62 10.41
N THR A 110 -15.01 -3.57 11.33
CA THR A 110 -15.00 -5.01 10.99
C THR A 110 -16.05 -5.31 9.92
N GLU A 111 -17.27 -4.78 10.05
CA GLU A 111 -18.33 -4.93 9.05
C GLU A 111 -17.90 -4.44 7.66
N THR A 112 -17.18 -3.31 7.58
CA THR A 112 -16.70 -2.79 6.28
C THR A 112 -15.65 -3.71 5.67
N LEU A 113 -14.74 -4.25 6.48
CA LEU A 113 -13.72 -5.20 6.02
C LEU A 113 -14.34 -6.55 5.61
N GLU A 114 -15.35 -7.04 6.33
CA GLU A 114 -16.12 -8.24 5.96
C GLU A 114 -16.80 -8.06 4.61
N GLN A 115 -17.54 -6.98 4.42
CA GLN A 115 -18.25 -6.73 3.16
C GLN A 115 -17.27 -6.57 2.00
N THR A 116 -16.16 -5.87 2.22
CA THR A 116 -15.11 -5.73 1.20
C THR A 116 -14.50 -7.07 0.84
N GLY A 117 -14.19 -7.90 1.85
CA GLY A 117 -13.64 -9.24 1.65
C GLY A 117 -14.61 -10.19 0.94
N ILE A 118 -15.86 -10.23 1.36
CA ILE A 118 -16.92 -11.04 0.73
C ILE A 118 -17.08 -10.66 -0.74
N ASN A 119 -17.11 -9.36 -1.05
CA ASN A 119 -17.24 -8.90 -2.43
C ASN A 119 -16.05 -9.32 -3.28
N ALA A 120 -14.83 -9.18 -2.76
CA ALA A 120 -13.62 -9.61 -3.45
C ALA A 120 -13.59 -11.13 -3.68
N ILE A 121 -13.99 -11.95 -2.68
CA ILE A 121 -14.08 -13.41 -2.82
C ILE A 121 -15.12 -13.79 -3.88
N LYS A 122 -16.28 -13.15 -3.89
CA LYS A 122 -17.29 -13.36 -4.94
C LYS A 122 -16.72 -13.04 -6.31
N THR A 123 -16.02 -11.91 -6.47
CA THR A 123 -15.39 -11.54 -7.75
C THR A 123 -14.29 -12.52 -8.14
N TYR A 124 -13.51 -13.06 -7.19
CA TYR A 124 -12.54 -14.12 -7.45
C TYR A 124 -13.20 -15.36 -8.05
N TYR A 125 -14.29 -15.87 -7.46
CA TYR A 125 -14.99 -17.03 -8.01
C TYR A 125 -15.74 -16.74 -9.32
N GLN A 126 -16.06 -15.49 -9.63
CA GLN A 126 -16.62 -15.13 -10.94
C GLN A 126 -15.60 -15.25 -12.08
N LEU A 127 -14.29 -15.26 -11.78
CA LEU A 127 -13.25 -15.44 -12.81
C LEU A 127 -13.34 -16.81 -13.51
N SER A 128 -14.05 -17.78 -12.92
CA SER A 128 -14.31 -19.10 -13.51
C SER A 128 -15.36 -19.09 -14.62
N ASP A 129 -16.01 -17.95 -14.90
CA ASP A 129 -17.05 -17.89 -15.93
C ASP A 129 -16.42 -17.86 -17.34
N ASP A 130 -16.66 -18.94 -18.09
CA ASP A 130 -16.21 -19.10 -19.48
C ASP A 130 -16.77 -18.04 -20.44
N LYS A 131 -17.81 -17.30 -20.02
CA LYS A 131 -18.40 -16.22 -20.82
C LYS A 131 -17.66 -14.89 -20.71
N LEU A 132 -16.70 -14.77 -19.79
CA LEU A 132 -15.91 -13.55 -19.66
C LEU A 132 -14.92 -13.40 -20.82
N SER A 133 -14.89 -12.22 -21.43
CA SER A 133 -13.81 -11.88 -22.36
C SER A 133 -12.49 -11.70 -21.62
N GLU A 134 -11.36 -11.79 -22.34
CA GLU A 134 -10.02 -11.56 -21.76
C GLU A 134 -9.93 -10.18 -21.09
N ASP A 135 -10.38 -9.11 -21.76
CA ASP A 135 -10.42 -7.76 -21.20
C ASP A 135 -11.25 -7.65 -19.90
N GLN A 136 -12.36 -8.39 -19.83
CA GLN A 136 -13.21 -8.41 -18.63
C GLN A 136 -12.50 -9.13 -17.49
N ARG A 137 -11.85 -10.26 -17.79
CA ARG A 137 -11.09 -11.05 -16.83
C ARG A 137 -9.89 -10.27 -16.28
N GLU A 138 -9.13 -9.59 -17.14
CA GLU A 138 -8.04 -8.70 -16.73
C GLU A 138 -8.53 -7.58 -15.81
N LYS A 139 -9.65 -6.93 -16.17
CA LYS A 139 -10.24 -5.88 -15.35
C LYS A 139 -10.70 -6.41 -13.98
N MET A 140 -11.29 -7.60 -13.93
CA MET A 140 -11.69 -8.24 -12.66
C MET A 140 -10.48 -8.60 -11.81
N LEU A 141 -9.41 -9.13 -12.42
CA LEU A 141 -8.15 -9.44 -11.73
C LEU A 141 -7.51 -8.20 -11.13
N THR A 142 -7.29 -7.15 -11.93
CA THR A 142 -6.62 -5.91 -11.49
C THR A 142 -7.40 -5.13 -10.44
N THR A 143 -8.72 -5.31 -10.38
CA THR A 143 -9.59 -4.68 -9.37
C THR A 143 -9.74 -5.51 -8.09
N THR A 144 -9.62 -6.84 -8.18
CA THR A 144 -9.81 -7.77 -7.06
C THR A 144 -8.50 -8.11 -6.36
N PHE A 145 -7.41 -8.24 -7.11
CA PHE A 145 -6.10 -8.65 -6.64
C PHE A 145 -5.12 -7.49 -6.65
N THR A 146 -4.17 -7.51 -5.72
CA THR A 146 -3.00 -6.61 -5.79
C THR A 146 -2.27 -6.79 -7.10
N ASN A 147 -1.66 -5.73 -7.63
CA ASN A 147 -1.03 -5.74 -8.97
C ASN A 147 -0.14 -6.97 -9.21
N ASN A 148 0.73 -7.31 -8.27
CA ASN A 148 1.63 -8.47 -8.37
C ASN A 148 0.87 -9.80 -8.45
N THR A 149 -0.17 -9.97 -7.64
CA THR A 149 -0.99 -11.19 -7.60
C THR A 149 -1.87 -11.30 -8.84
N ALA A 150 -2.46 -10.19 -9.30
CA ALA A 150 -3.18 -10.12 -10.57
C ALA A 150 -2.28 -10.55 -11.74
N PHE A 151 -1.06 -9.98 -11.82
CA PHE A 151 -0.08 -10.33 -12.84
C PHE A 151 0.33 -11.81 -12.79
N SER A 152 0.60 -12.35 -11.60
CA SER A 152 0.91 -13.77 -11.45
C SER A 152 -0.25 -14.68 -11.84
N MET A 153 -1.50 -14.28 -11.57
CA MET A 153 -2.68 -15.04 -11.97
C MET A 153 -2.88 -15.03 -13.48
N MET A 154 -2.69 -13.87 -14.14
CA MET A 154 -2.75 -13.76 -15.60
C MET A 154 -1.71 -14.65 -16.29
N GLN A 155 -0.46 -14.66 -15.81
CA GLN A 155 0.59 -15.49 -16.41
C GLN A 155 0.38 -17.00 -16.23
N ARG A 156 -0.23 -17.41 -15.12
CA ARG A 156 -0.40 -18.84 -14.78
C ARG A 156 -1.78 -19.38 -15.16
N GLU A 157 -2.68 -18.53 -15.62
CA GLU A 157 -4.11 -18.84 -15.85
C GLU A 157 -4.75 -19.57 -14.66
N ASN A 158 -4.32 -19.22 -13.45
CA ASN A 158 -4.72 -19.93 -12.23
C ASN A 158 -6.03 -19.36 -11.68
N TYR A 159 -7.13 -19.67 -12.37
CA TYR A 159 -8.49 -19.29 -11.98
C TYR A 159 -9.17 -20.42 -11.21
N PRO A 160 -10.13 -20.11 -10.32
CA PRO A 160 -10.95 -21.14 -9.72
C PRO A 160 -11.75 -21.85 -10.83
N ASN A 161 -11.89 -23.17 -10.74
CA ASN A 161 -12.69 -23.98 -11.68
C ASN A 161 -14.04 -24.40 -11.09
N THR A 162 -14.41 -23.83 -9.93
CA THR A 162 -15.57 -24.25 -9.14
C THR A 162 -16.52 -23.08 -8.91
N LYS A 163 -17.81 -23.39 -8.75
CA LYS A 163 -18.84 -22.38 -8.53
C LYS A 163 -19.03 -22.12 -7.05
N LEU A 164 -19.00 -20.86 -6.68
CA LEU A 164 -19.29 -20.42 -5.32
C LEU A 164 -20.79 -20.56 -5.01
N GLN A 165 -21.12 -21.26 -3.93
CA GLN A 165 -22.48 -21.39 -3.40
C GLN A 165 -22.68 -20.48 -2.18
N LYS A 166 -21.77 -20.56 -1.20
CA LYS A 166 -21.89 -19.81 0.06
C LYS A 166 -20.52 -19.39 0.60
N ILE A 167 -20.51 -18.25 1.27
CA ILE A 167 -19.37 -17.76 2.06
C ILE A 167 -19.87 -17.61 3.50
N ASP A 168 -19.16 -18.22 4.45
CA ASP A 168 -19.41 -18.05 5.88
C ASP A 168 -18.14 -17.56 6.58
N ILE A 169 -18.16 -16.33 7.08
CA ILE A 169 -16.99 -15.69 7.70
C ILE A 169 -16.82 -16.23 9.12
N GLN A 170 -15.62 -16.76 9.40
CA GLN A 170 -15.27 -17.29 10.71
C GLN A 170 -14.57 -16.24 11.56
N THR A 171 -13.51 -15.61 11.03
CA THR A 171 -12.70 -14.63 11.77
C THR A 171 -12.15 -13.53 10.86
N ILE A 172 -11.90 -12.38 11.48
CA ILE A 172 -11.07 -11.30 10.92
C ILE A 172 -9.95 -10.96 11.88
N GLU A 173 -8.73 -10.93 11.34
CA GLU A 173 -7.52 -10.55 12.06
C GLU A 173 -6.86 -9.38 11.35
N ARG A 174 -6.37 -8.39 12.09
CA ARG A 174 -5.66 -7.23 11.54
C ARG A 174 -4.19 -7.36 11.91
N GLU A 175 -3.31 -7.26 10.93
CA GLU A 175 -1.87 -7.34 11.16
C GLU A 175 -1.17 -6.24 10.37
N TYR A 176 -0.82 -5.17 11.07
CA TYR A 176 -0.10 -4.03 10.50
C TYR A 176 -0.82 -3.46 9.24
N TYR A 177 -0.23 -3.58 8.05
CA TYR A 177 -0.80 -3.09 6.78
C TYR A 177 -1.75 -4.09 6.09
N LEU A 178 -1.97 -5.26 6.70
CA LEU A 178 -2.79 -6.36 6.18
C LEU A 178 -3.98 -6.64 7.09
N TYR A 179 -5.01 -7.26 6.52
CA TYR A 179 -5.95 -8.03 7.31
C TYR A 179 -6.21 -9.38 6.67
N TYR A 180 -6.53 -10.34 7.53
CA TYR A 180 -6.85 -11.71 7.18
C TYR A 180 -8.34 -11.95 7.42
N LEU A 181 -8.98 -12.59 6.45
CA LEU A 181 -10.37 -13.01 6.55
C LEU A 181 -10.39 -14.54 6.39
N THR A 182 -10.75 -15.24 7.45
CA THR A 182 -10.93 -16.69 7.42
C THR A 182 -12.39 -16.98 7.11
N ALA A 183 -12.65 -17.74 6.06
CA ALA A 183 -14.00 -18.04 5.60
C ALA A 183 -14.14 -19.51 5.20
N SER A 184 -15.26 -20.09 5.59
CA SER A 184 -15.73 -21.38 5.09
C SER A 184 -16.41 -21.13 3.75
N ILE A 185 -15.85 -21.70 2.69
CA ILE A 185 -16.35 -21.54 1.33
C ILE A 185 -17.01 -22.83 0.89
N GLU A 186 -18.30 -22.74 0.57
CA GLU A 186 -19.07 -23.80 -0.03
C GLU A 186 -18.98 -23.66 -1.55
N ILE A 187 -18.39 -24.67 -2.20
CA ILE A 187 -18.20 -24.73 -3.65
C ILE A 187 -18.89 -25.96 -4.24
N GLU A 188 -19.36 -25.83 -5.48
CA GLU A 188 -19.86 -26.94 -6.28
C GLU A 188 -18.76 -27.43 -7.25
N GLU A 189 -18.42 -28.71 -7.13
CA GLU A 189 -17.45 -29.40 -7.99
C GLU A 189 -18.02 -30.78 -8.35
N ASP A 190 -18.16 -31.07 -9.64
CA ASP A 190 -18.68 -32.35 -10.17
C ASP A 190 -20.03 -32.79 -9.55
N SER A 191 -20.97 -31.84 -9.41
CA SER A 191 -22.29 -32.05 -8.79
C SER A 191 -22.25 -32.46 -7.31
N SER A 192 -21.10 -32.28 -6.65
CA SER A 192 -20.93 -32.42 -5.22
C SER A 192 -20.66 -31.07 -4.57
N THR A 193 -21.22 -30.86 -3.38
CA THR A 193 -20.93 -29.69 -2.56
C THR A 193 -19.74 -30.01 -1.66
N LYS A 194 -18.68 -29.21 -1.75
CA LYS A 194 -17.54 -29.27 -0.85
C LYS A 194 -17.48 -28.01 0.00
N ASN A 195 -17.18 -28.17 1.28
CA ASN A 195 -16.91 -27.05 2.17
C ASN A 195 -15.42 -27.03 2.51
N GLN A 196 -14.76 -25.91 2.22
CA GLN A 196 -13.32 -25.73 2.42
C GLN A 196 -13.05 -24.45 3.20
N LEU A 197 -12.12 -24.52 4.14
CA LEU A 197 -11.72 -23.37 4.93
C LEU A 197 -10.55 -22.65 4.25
N TYR A 198 -10.71 -21.36 4.01
CA TYR A 198 -9.69 -20.51 3.38
C TYR A 198 -9.37 -19.32 4.27
N GLN A 199 -8.09 -18.94 4.28
CA GLN A 199 -7.63 -17.66 4.78
C GLN A 199 -7.27 -16.77 3.58
N PHE A 200 -7.95 -15.64 3.47
CA PHE A 200 -7.70 -14.61 2.46
C PHE A 200 -6.91 -13.47 3.09
N GLU A 201 -5.76 -13.14 2.50
CA GLU A 201 -4.95 -12.00 2.89
C GLU A 201 -5.32 -10.78 2.04
N PHE A 202 -5.61 -9.66 2.68
CA PHE A 202 -6.00 -8.42 2.04
C PHE A 202 -5.02 -7.29 2.33
N LYS A 203 -4.69 -6.52 1.29
CA LYS A 203 -3.80 -5.37 1.34
C LYS A 203 -4.50 -4.13 0.78
N SER A 204 -4.31 -2.98 1.42
CA SER A 204 -4.75 -1.71 0.86
C SER A 204 -3.85 -1.30 -0.30
N GLU A 205 -4.44 -1.19 -1.50
CA GLU A 205 -3.76 -0.75 -2.72
C GLU A 205 -4.68 0.20 -3.49
N SER A 206 -4.18 1.38 -3.85
CA SER A 206 -4.96 2.42 -4.54
C SER A 206 -6.27 2.79 -3.82
N GLY A 207 -6.27 2.77 -2.48
CA GLY A 207 -7.42 3.13 -1.63
C GLY A 207 -8.50 2.05 -1.52
N ARG A 208 -8.23 0.82 -1.97
CA ARG A 208 -9.13 -0.32 -1.83
C ARG A 208 -8.39 -1.52 -1.25
N PHE A 209 -9.08 -2.34 -0.49
CA PHE A 209 -8.52 -3.62 -0.08
C PHE A 209 -8.67 -4.64 -1.19
N LYS A 210 -7.53 -5.19 -1.63
CA LYS A 210 -7.45 -6.21 -2.66
C LYS A 210 -6.86 -7.49 -2.08
N ILE A 211 -7.19 -8.63 -2.68
CA ILE A 211 -6.62 -9.93 -2.32
C ILE A 211 -5.13 -9.93 -2.68
N ASN A 212 -4.29 -10.09 -1.68
CA ASN A 212 -2.84 -10.25 -1.84
C ASN A 212 -2.47 -11.74 -1.90
N GLY A 213 -3.17 -12.60 -1.15
CA GLY A 213 -2.92 -14.04 -1.11
C GLY A 213 -4.13 -14.86 -0.65
N ILE A 214 -4.13 -16.15 -1.00
CA ILE A 214 -5.17 -17.11 -0.63
C ILE A 214 -4.48 -18.37 -0.13
N LYS A 215 -4.87 -18.88 1.03
CA LYS A 215 -4.33 -20.10 1.63
C LYS A 215 -5.46 -21.03 2.07
N ALA A 216 -5.45 -22.28 1.60
CA ALA A 216 -6.32 -23.31 2.12
C ALA A 216 -5.84 -23.71 3.54
N LEU A 217 -6.78 -23.86 4.47
CA LEU A 217 -6.52 -24.34 5.82
C LEU A 217 -6.98 -25.78 5.93
N ASP A 218 -6.10 -26.67 6.39
CA ASP A 218 -6.46 -28.05 6.66
C ASP A 218 -7.35 -28.11 7.90
N ASN A 219 -8.49 -28.80 7.78
CA ASN A 219 -9.33 -29.15 8.92
C ASN A 219 -8.67 -30.31 9.67
N ASN A 220 -7.74 -30.01 10.59
CA ASN A 220 -7.27 -30.98 11.60
C ASN A 220 -8.16 -30.97 12.84
#